data_AF-A0A5Q0BPZ3-F1
#
_entry.id   AF-A0A5Q0BPZ3-F1
#
_cell.length_a   1.000
_cell.length_b   1.000
_cell.length_c   1.000
_cell.angle_alpha   90.00
_cell.angle_beta   90.00
_cell.angle_gamma   90.00
#
_symmetry.space_group_name_H-M   'P 1'
#
loop_
_entity.id
_entity.type
_entity.pdbx_description
1 polymer ?
#
loop_
_entity_poly.entity_id
_entity_poly.type
_entity_poly.pdbx_seq_one_letter_code
_entity_poly.pdbx_strand_id
1 'polypeptide(L)' 'MHKSRLLPVYSPEFVELQNTFYKLERPYGFNEIYNFNQIYERVYTNLRNEEKKRAEMFVDELIDGLEAPSLACRIFGVV' A
#
# COMPACT_ATOMS: atom_id res chain seq x y z
N MET A 1 34.36 17.32 6.77
CA MET A 1 33.22 16.57 7.36
C MET A 1 32.21 16.28 6.25
N HIS A 2 32.26 15.07 5.66
CA HIS A 2 31.24 14.65 4.70
C HIS A 2 29.99 14.24 5.49
N LYS A 3 28.93 15.05 5.41
CA LYS A 3 27.59 14.65 5.85
C LYS A 3 27.12 13.54 4.92
N SER A 4 27.31 12.28 5.33
CA SER A 4 26.60 11.15 4.73
C SER A 4 25.10 11.41 4.93
N ARG A 5 24.42 11.86 3.87
CA ARG A 5 22.97 11.88 3.82
C ARG A 5 22.52 10.43 3.83
N LEU A 6 22.32 9.87 5.02
CA LEU A 6 21.62 8.60 5.19
C LEU A 6 20.21 8.85 4.64
N LEU A 7 19.95 8.36 3.43
CA LEU A 7 18.60 8.33 2.91
C LEU A 7 17.77 7.46 3.86
N PRO A 8 16.55 7.88 4.22
CA PRO A 8 15.69 7.06 5.06
C PRO A 8 15.47 5.70 4.38
N VAL A 9 15.36 4.65 5.21
CA VAL A 9 15.18 3.25 4.74
C VAL A 9 13.97 3.14 3.82
N TYR A 10 12.94 3.94 4.07
CA TYR A 10 11.73 4.05 3.27
C TYR A 10 11.52 5.48 2.77
N SER A 11 10.97 5.61 1.57
CA SER A 11 10.56 6.89 1.02
C SER A 11 9.32 7.42 1.77
N PRO A 12 9.10 8.74 1.80
CA PRO A 12 7.89 9.33 2.38
C PRO A 12 6.60 8.73 1.81
N GLU A 13 6.60 8.42 0.52
CA GLU A 13 5.48 7.81 -0.20
C GLU A 13 5.17 6.40 0.32
N PHE A 14 6.20 5.59 0.56
CA PHE A 14 6.01 4.27 1.15
C PHE A 14 5.49 4.36 2.59
N VAL A 15 6.02 5.30 3.38
CA VAL A 15 5.58 5.52 4.76
C VAL A 15 4.11 5.96 4.80
N GLU A 16 3.68 6.81 3.87
CA GLU A 16 2.27 7.20 3.74
C GLU A 16 1.36 6.01 3.42
N LEU A 17 1.76 5.18 2.44
CA LEU A 17 1.02 3.97 2.08
C LEU A 17 0.91 3.01 3.27
N GLN A 18 2.02 2.72 3.94
CA GLN A 18 2.08 1.85 5.11
C GLN A 18 1.17 2.37 6.24
N ASN A 19 1.24 3.66 6.54
CA ASN A 19 0.39 4.26 7.57
C ASN A 19 -1.08 4.23 7.20
N THR A 20 -1.42 4.35 5.92
CA THR A 20 -2.80 4.21 5.43
C THR A 20 -3.28 2.79 5.64
N PHE A 21 -2.49 1.79 5.23
CA PHE A 21 -2.83 0.38 5.37
C PHE A 21 -3.08 -0.03 6.83
N TYR A 22 -2.21 0.37 7.76
CA TYR A 22 -2.37 0.02 9.19
C TYR A 22 -3.53 0.73 9.90
N LYS A 23 -4.17 1.71 9.26
CA LYS A 23 -5.39 2.35 9.78
C LYS A 23 -6.68 1.71 9.26
N LEU A 24 -6.59 0.81 8.28
CA LEU A 24 -7.75 0.13 7.75
C LEU A 24 -8.31 -0.84 8.78
N GLU A 25 -9.62 -0.83 8.95
CA GLU A 25 -10.31 -1.74 9.85
C GLU A 25 -10.73 -2.99 9.09
N ARG A 26 -10.56 -4.16 9.71
CA ARG A 26 -11.00 -5.44 9.13
C ARG A 26 -12.44 -5.75 9.58
N PRO A 27 -13.24 -6.46 8.77
CA PRO A 27 -12.91 -6.92 7.41
C PRO A 27 -12.87 -5.76 6.40
N TYR A 28 -12.03 -5.88 5.37
CA TYR A 28 -11.84 -4.81 4.39
C TYR A 28 -13.02 -4.75 3.42
N GLY A 29 -13.83 -3.70 3.58
CA GLY A 29 -14.95 -3.40 2.71
C GLY A 29 -14.57 -2.45 1.58
N PHE A 30 -15.59 -1.97 0.86
CA PHE A 30 -15.39 -1.06 -0.27
C PHE A 30 -14.65 0.24 0.13
N ASN A 31 -14.95 0.79 1.30
CA ASN A 31 -14.36 2.06 1.75
C ASN A 31 -12.87 1.89 2.03
N GLU A 32 -12.48 0.78 2.65
CA GLU A 32 -11.09 0.46 2.98
C GLU A 32 -10.28 0.27 1.70
N ILE A 33 -10.83 -0.47 0.73
CA ILE A 33 -10.22 -0.68 -0.59
C ILE A 33 -10.09 0.64 -1.34
N TYR A 34 -11.14 1.46 -1.33
CA TYR A 34 -11.12 2.77 -1.99
C TYR A 34 -10.03 3.68 -1.40
N ASN A 35 -9.96 3.77 -0.06
CA ASN A 35 -8.96 4.56 0.64
C ASN A 35 -7.53 4.06 0.37
N PHE A 36 -7.33 2.75 0.39
CA PHE A 36 -6.04 2.14 0.05
C PHE A 36 -5.64 2.47 -1.40
N ASN A 37 -6.53 2.23 -2.36
CA ASN A 37 -6.27 2.45 -3.78
C ASN A 37 -5.89 3.90 -4.10
N GLN A 38 -6.56 4.88 -3.49
CA GLN A 38 -6.28 6.31 -3.71
C GLN A 38 -4.81 6.66 -3.41
N ILE A 39 -4.26 6.08 -2.34
CA ILE A 39 -2.86 6.29 -1.98
C ILE A 39 -1.97 5.40 -2.83
N TYR A 40 -2.30 4.12 -2.94
CA TYR A 40 -1.50 3.11 -3.64
C TYR A 40 -1.26 3.50 -5.11
N GLU A 41 -2.29 3.83 -5.87
CA GLU A 41 -2.18 4.25 -7.28
C GLU A 41 -1.31 5.50 -7.43
N ARG A 42 -1.48 6.48 -6.53
CA ARG A 42 -0.74 7.74 -6.56
C ARG A 42 0.75 7.55 -6.31
N VAL A 43 1.11 6.66 -5.40
CA VAL A 43 2.50 6.50 -4.94
C VAL A 43 3.27 5.41 -5.66
N TYR A 44 2.59 4.39 -6.19
CA TYR A 44 3.23 3.17 -6.70
C TYR A 44 4.30 3.44 -7.76
N THR A 45 4.07 4.39 -8.66
CA THR A 45 5.03 4.76 -9.71
C THR A 45 6.33 5.35 -9.18
N ASN A 46 6.29 5.97 -8.00
CA ASN A 46 7.44 6.61 -7.34
C ASN A 46 8.19 5.69 -6.37
N LEU A 47 7.63 4.51 -6.05
CA LEU A 47 8.27 3.54 -5.16
C LEU A 47 9.50 2.90 -5.82
N ARG A 48 10.55 2.64 -5.01
CA ARG A 48 11.68 1.81 -5.42
C ARG A 48 11.25 0.35 -5.52
N ASN A 49 12.01 -0.48 -6.23
CA ASN A 49 11.66 -1.89 -6.43
C ASN A 49 11.45 -2.68 -5.12
N GLU A 50 12.24 -2.40 -4.09
CA GLU A 50 12.07 -3.04 -2.77
C GLU A 50 10.77 -2.60 -2.07
N GLU A 51 10.37 -1.35 -2.26
CA GLU A 51 9.15 -0.78 -1.70
C GLU A 51 7.93 -1.28 -2.45
N LYS A 52 8.00 -1.43 -3.78
CA LYS A 52 6.96 -2.04 -4.60
C LYS A 52 6.64 -3.46 -4.13
N LYS A 53 7.67 -4.29 -3.93
CA LYS A 53 7.49 -5.65 -3.40
C LYS A 53 6.79 -5.66 -2.04
N ARG A 54 7.15 -4.73 -1.15
CA ARG A 54 6.49 -4.60 0.17
C ARG A 54 5.06 -4.07 0.05
N ALA A 55 4.81 -3.15 -0.87
CA ALA A 55 3.48 -2.62 -1.13
C ALA A 55 2.54 -3.67 -1.75
N GLU A 56 3.08 -4.54 -2.61
CA GLU A 56 2.38 -5.72 -3.13
C GLU A 56 2.02 -6.71 -2.02
N MET A 57 2.86 -6.88 -0.99
CA MET A 57 2.48 -7.68 0.20
C MET A 57 1.29 -7.08 0.96
N PHE A 58 1.11 -5.75 0.97
CA PHE A 58 -0.10 -5.14 1.54
C PHE A 58 -1.33 -5.41 0.67
N VAL A 59 -1.18 -5.53 -0.65
CA VAL A 59 -2.27 -5.94 -1.54
C VAL A 59 -2.67 -7.39 -1.24
N ASP A 60 -1.70 -8.30 -1.09
CA ASP A 60 -1.98 -9.69 -0.73
C ASP A 60 -2.72 -9.77 0.63
N GLU A 61 -2.25 -9.03 1.63
CA GLU A 61 -2.89 -8.97 2.96
C GLU A 61 -4.29 -8.33 2.90
N LEU A 62 -4.49 -7.34 2.03
CA LEU A 62 -5.80 -6.74 1.78
C LEU A 62 -6.77 -7.77 1.17
N ILE A 63 -6.32 -8.57 0.20
CA ILE A 63 -7.11 -9.64 -0.43
C ILE A 63 -7.52 -10.69 0.62
N ASP A 64 -6.59 -11.12 1.47
CA ASP A 64 -6.85 -12.11 2.51
C ASP A 64 -7.85 -11.61 3.58
N GLY A 65 -7.91 -10.30 3.79
CA GLY A 65 -8.78 -9.67 4.80
C GLY A 65 -10.11 -9.14 4.27
N LEU A 66 -10.47 -9.40 3.01
CA LEU A 66 -11.69 -8.86 2.39
C LEU A 66 -12.98 -9.32 3.10
N GLU A 67 -13.95 -8.42 3.21
CA GLU A 67 -15.30 -8.74 3.67
C GLU A 67 -16.01 -9.73 2.73
N ALA A 68 -15.75 -9.61 1.42
CA ALA A 68 -16.26 -10.52 0.41
C ALA A 68 -15.21 -10.75 -0.69
N PRO A 69 -14.99 -12.00 -1.17
CA PRO A 69 -14.03 -12.29 -2.23
C PRO A 69 -14.27 -11.52 -3.53
N SER A 70 -15.53 -11.15 -3.81
CA SER A 70 -15.90 -10.35 -4.98
C SER A 70 -15.33 -8.94 -4.97
N LEU A 71 -14.86 -8.45 -3.82
CA LEU A 71 -14.22 -7.15 -3.70
C LEU A 71 -12.77 -7.15 -4.22
N ALA A 72 -12.14 -8.31 -4.43
CA ALA A 72 -10.76 -8.38 -4.90
C ALA A 72 -10.56 -7.68 -6.25
N CYS A 73 -11.55 -7.75 -7.16
CA CYS A 73 -11.52 -7.07 -8.46
C CYS A 73 -11.62 -5.53 -8.36
N ARG A 74 -11.82 -4.99 -7.16
CA ARG A 74 -11.82 -3.54 -6.90
C ARG A 74 -10.44 -3.03 -6.48
N ILE A 75 -9.48 -3.90 -6.20
CA ILE A 75 -8.14 -3.49 -5.78
C ILE A 75 -7.31 -3.10 -7.02
N PHE A 76 -6.66 -1.95 -6.97
CA PHE A 76 -5.84 -1.46 -8.07
C PHE A 76 -4.67 -2.41 -8.36
N GLY A 77 -4.49 -2.80 -9.63
CA GLY A 77 -3.42 -3.70 -10.07
C GLY A 77 -3.75 -5.20 -9.94
N VAL A 78 -4.93 -5.55 -9.43
CA VAL A 78 -5.44 -6.93 -9.38
C VAL A 78 -6.37 -7.15 -10.59
N VAL A 79 -6.01 -8.08 -11.47
CA VAL A 79 -6.77 -8.46 -12.69
C VAL A 79 -7.22 -9.91 -12.66
#